data_AF-A0A2I1I4T8-F1
#
_entry.id   AF-A0A2I1I4T8-F1
#
_cell.length_a   1.000
_cell.length_b   1.000
_cell.length_c   1.000
_cell.angle_alpha   90.00
_cell.angle_beta   90.00
_cell.angle_gamma   90.00
#
_symmetry.space_group_name_H-M   'P 1'
#
loop_
_entity.id
_entity.type
_entity.pdbx_description
1 polymer ?
#
loop_
_entity_poly.entity_id
_entity_poly.type
_entity_poly.pdbx_seq_one_letter_code
_entity_poly.pdbx_strand_id
1 'polypeptide(L)'
;MRARAIALPPSPARRKRRAIVVGVALLALALALFGIHRLRMDAAYREALRLEELGEREGAYRAYSRLDGYADSAERLRGMIEADPALPHRSAKKGDLIEFGSFEQDGDAANGPEPIRWIVLDRIDGRLLLLSRDSLDAAPYHRVPFEPVTWERSDLRRWMNSDFLAAAFNESELSLIPTVEVPNAPQSATGTAAGPATKDRVFALSETEASIYISNAVERAALGSAALSAAVDNDDLPADEEGRADWWLRSPGTYDFTAQYVDREGVRHGSGAAADATYGVRPALWLDTSAGGAG
;
A
#
# COMPACT_ATOMS: atom_id res chain seq x y z
N MET A 1 24.06 52.40 -47.83
CA MET A 1 22.66 51.91 -47.77
C MET A 1 22.66 50.41 -48.08
N ARG A 2 22.41 49.54 -47.09
CA ARG A 2 22.29 48.09 -47.30
C ARG A 2 20.81 47.75 -47.51
N ALA A 3 20.47 47.21 -48.68
CA ALA A 3 19.12 46.72 -48.97
C ALA A 3 18.88 45.41 -48.19
N ARG A 4 17.85 45.40 -47.33
CA ARG A 4 17.33 44.17 -46.72
C ARG A 4 16.44 43.46 -47.74
N ALA A 5 16.85 42.28 -48.20
CA ALA A 5 16.01 41.42 -49.02
C ALA A 5 14.87 40.83 -48.17
N ILE A 6 13.62 41.09 -48.57
CA ILE A 6 12.43 40.46 -47.99
C ILE A 6 12.27 39.10 -48.64
N ALA A 7 12.44 38.03 -47.87
CA ALA A 7 12.23 36.66 -48.34
C ALA A 7 10.72 36.41 -48.57
N LEU A 8 10.34 36.12 -49.81
CA LEU A 8 8.97 35.73 -50.17
C LEU A 8 8.61 34.38 -49.51
N PRO A 9 7.39 34.23 -48.96
CA PRO A 9 6.97 32.99 -48.32
C PRO A 9 6.91 31.82 -49.32
N PRO A 10 7.21 30.57 -48.89
CA PRO A 10 7.25 29.43 -49.79
C PRO A 10 5.87 29.12 -50.40
N SER A 11 5.86 28.77 -51.69
CA SER A 11 4.65 28.48 -52.46
C SER A 11 3.82 27.33 -51.86
N PRO A 12 2.49 27.35 -52.01
CA PRO A 12 1.60 26.34 -51.40
C PRO A 12 1.93 24.90 -51.82
N ALA A 13 2.40 24.68 -53.06
CA ALA A 13 2.84 23.36 -53.53
C ALA A 13 4.13 22.87 -52.83
N ARG A 14 5.09 23.76 -52.55
CA ARG A 14 6.30 23.42 -51.78
C ARG A 14 5.97 23.13 -50.31
N ARG A 15 5.01 23.84 -49.72
CA ARG A 15 4.50 23.55 -48.37
C ARG A 15 3.85 22.17 -48.29
N LYS A 16 2.96 21.82 -49.24
CA LYS A 16 2.32 20.51 -49.33
C LYS A 16 3.33 19.36 -49.50
N ARG A 17 4.30 19.49 -50.41
CA ARG A 17 5.36 18.46 -50.59
C ARG A 17 6.23 18.28 -49.35
N ARG A 18 6.63 19.38 -48.68
CA ARG A 18 7.37 19.31 -47.41
C ARG A 18 6.54 18.61 -46.32
N ALA A 19 5.25 18.93 -46.20
CA ALA A 19 4.37 18.27 -45.25
C ALA A 19 4.27 16.76 -45.49
N ILE A 20 4.16 16.32 -46.75
CA ILE A 20 4.12 14.90 -47.11
C ILE A 20 5.45 14.21 -46.76
N VAL A 21 6.60 14.79 -47.13
CA VAL A 21 7.92 14.22 -46.83
C VAL A 21 8.14 14.09 -45.32
N VAL A 22 7.76 15.10 -44.55
CA VAL A 22 7.82 15.06 -43.08
C VAL A 22 6.88 13.97 -42.55
N GLY A 23 5.66 13.88 -43.07
CA GLY A 23 4.70 12.84 -42.66
C GLY A 23 5.20 11.42 -42.92
N VAL A 24 5.79 11.16 -44.09
CA VAL A 24 6.38 9.85 -44.43
C VAL A 24 7.58 9.53 -43.55
N ALA A 25 8.45 10.51 -43.29
CA ALA A 25 9.61 10.33 -42.41
C ALA A 25 9.18 10.02 -40.97
N LEU A 26 8.15 10.70 -40.45
CA LEU A 26 7.58 10.43 -39.13
C LEU A 26 6.95 9.04 -39.06
N LEU A 27 6.23 8.61 -40.10
CA LEU A 27 5.65 7.28 -40.17
C LEU A 27 6.73 6.18 -40.20
N ALA A 28 7.78 6.35 -41.02
CA ALA A 28 8.89 5.41 -41.09
C ALA A 28 9.63 5.31 -39.73
N LEU A 29 9.83 6.44 -39.05
CA LEU A 29 10.41 6.47 -37.71
C LEU A 29 9.51 5.74 -36.70
N ALA A 30 8.20 5.99 -36.73
CA ALA A 30 7.24 5.32 -35.84
C ALA A 30 7.25 3.79 -36.04
N LEU A 31 7.27 3.32 -37.28
CA LEU A 31 7.37 1.90 -37.61
C LEU A 31 8.70 1.29 -37.14
N ALA A 32 9.81 2.02 -37.29
CA ALA A 32 11.12 1.57 -36.80
C ALA A 32 11.14 1.46 -35.27
N LEU A 33 10.62 2.46 -34.56
CA LEU A 33 10.52 2.44 -33.09
C LEU A 33 9.61 1.30 -32.61
N PHE A 34 8.48 1.07 -33.29
CA PHE A 34 7.59 -0.05 -32.99
C PHE A 34 8.30 -1.40 -33.21
N GLY A 35 9.04 -1.55 -34.31
CA GLY A 35 9.83 -2.76 -34.58
C GLY A 35 10.91 -3.02 -33.53
N ILE A 36 11.66 -1.97 -33.13
CA ILE A 36 12.66 -2.07 -32.06
C ILE A 36 12.01 -2.45 -30.73
N HIS A 37 10.87 -1.83 -30.40
CA HIS A 37 10.11 -2.17 -29.20
C HIS A 37 9.67 -3.64 -29.22
N ARG A 38 9.08 -4.12 -30.33
CA ARG A 38 8.71 -5.52 -30.49
C ARG A 38 9.88 -6.48 -30.31
N LEU A 39 11.02 -6.24 -30.95
CA LEU A 39 12.22 -7.08 -30.80
C LEU A 39 12.73 -7.12 -29.35
N ARG A 40 12.67 -5.99 -28.65
CA ARG A 40 13.02 -5.92 -27.23
C ARG A 40 12.06 -6.74 -26.36
N MET A 41 10.75 -6.63 -26.62
CA MET A 41 9.73 -7.41 -25.89
C MET A 41 9.85 -8.90 -26.18
N ASP A 42 10.12 -9.30 -27.42
CA ASP A 42 10.37 -10.71 -27.80
C ASP A 42 11.61 -11.29 -27.11
N ALA A 43 12.69 -10.50 -26.96
CA ALA A 43 13.87 -10.93 -26.24
C ALA A 43 13.59 -11.09 -24.73
N ALA A 44 12.88 -10.12 -24.13
CA ALA A 44 12.50 -10.17 -22.72
C ALA A 44 11.53 -11.32 -22.42
N TYR A 45 10.58 -11.59 -23.31
CA TYR A 45 9.63 -12.69 -23.18
C TYR A 45 10.31 -14.07 -23.29
N ARG A 46 11.26 -14.23 -24.22
CA ARG A 46 12.06 -15.48 -24.30
C ARG A 46 12.91 -15.72 -23.05
N GLU A 47 13.45 -14.66 -22.45
CA GLU A 47 14.16 -14.79 -21.18
C GLU A 47 13.22 -15.17 -20.03
N ALA A 48 12.00 -14.61 -19.99
CA ALA A 48 10.99 -14.99 -19.01
C ALA A 48 10.62 -16.48 -19.10
N LEU A 49 10.39 -16.98 -20.32
CA LEU A 49 10.15 -18.41 -20.59
C LEU A 49 11.33 -19.27 -20.13
N ARG A 50 12.56 -18.86 -20.43
CA ARG A 50 13.76 -19.58 -20.01
C ARG A 50 13.86 -19.67 -18.48
N LEU A 51 13.61 -18.57 -17.77
CA LEU A 51 13.62 -18.56 -16.31
C LEU A 51 12.54 -19.48 -15.74
N GLU A 52 11.36 -19.49 -16.35
CA GLU A 52 10.27 -20.40 -15.98
C GLU A 52 10.66 -21.88 -16.17
N GLU A 53 11.23 -22.23 -17.34
CA GLU A 53 11.73 -23.58 -17.66
C GLU A 53 12.85 -24.04 -16.72
N LEU A 54 13.67 -23.12 -16.22
CA LEU A 54 14.73 -23.39 -15.23
C LEU A 54 14.20 -23.50 -13.80
N GLY A 55 12.91 -23.25 -13.56
CA GLY A 55 12.33 -23.23 -12.21
C GLY A 55 12.67 -21.98 -11.40
N GLU A 56 13.25 -20.95 -12.01
CA GLU A 56 13.63 -19.68 -11.38
C GLU A 56 12.39 -18.78 -11.20
N ARG A 57 11.45 -19.20 -10.35
CA ARG A 57 10.09 -18.61 -10.24
C ARG A 57 10.10 -17.10 -9.98
N GLU A 58 10.93 -16.60 -9.06
CA GLU A 58 11.05 -15.16 -8.78
C GLU A 58 11.66 -14.38 -9.96
N GLY A 59 12.59 -15.00 -10.68
CA GLY A 59 13.18 -14.43 -11.89
C GLY A 59 12.13 -14.31 -12.99
N ALA A 60 11.43 -15.41 -13.26
CA ALA A 60 10.38 -15.51 -14.25
C ALA A 60 9.24 -14.52 -13.97
N TYR A 61 8.73 -14.47 -12.73
CA TYR A 61 7.70 -13.50 -12.32
C TYR A 61 8.14 -12.08 -12.64
N ARG A 62 9.32 -11.65 -12.18
CA ARG A 62 9.83 -10.29 -12.45
C ARG A 62 10.02 -10.01 -13.94
N ALA A 63 10.42 -11.02 -14.72
CA ALA A 63 10.55 -10.87 -16.16
C ALA A 63 9.19 -10.69 -16.82
N TYR A 64 8.19 -11.51 -16.48
CA TYR A 64 6.83 -11.39 -16.98
C TYR A 64 6.14 -10.09 -16.56
N SER A 65 6.29 -9.63 -15.31
CA SER A 65 5.67 -8.38 -14.83
C SER A 65 6.11 -7.13 -15.63
N ARG A 66 7.30 -7.17 -16.22
CA ARG A 66 7.82 -6.06 -17.05
C ARG A 66 7.32 -6.07 -18.49
N LEU A 67 6.60 -7.12 -18.88
CA LEU A 67 6.13 -7.30 -20.25
C LEU A 67 4.79 -6.63 -20.55
N ASP A 68 4.10 -6.10 -19.53
CA ASP A 68 2.88 -5.29 -19.70
C ASP A 68 1.84 -5.96 -20.62
N GLY A 69 1.59 -7.25 -20.39
CA GLY A 69 0.64 -8.05 -21.17
C GLY A 69 1.12 -8.46 -22.57
N TYR A 70 2.39 -8.26 -22.91
CA TYR A 70 2.96 -8.77 -24.16
C TYR A 70 2.82 -10.30 -24.24
N ALA A 71 2.34 -10.80 -25.39
CA ALA A 71 2.04 -12.22 -25.63
C ALA A 71 1.06 -12.79 -24.59
N ASP A 72 1.38 -13.92 -23.95
CA ASP A 72 0.58 -14.55 -22.88
C ASP A 72 1.12 -14.19 -21.47
N SER A 73 1.98 -13.18 -21.34
CA SER A 73 2.67 -12.87 -20.07
C SER A 73 1.72 -12.61 -18.90
N ALA A 74 0.56 -11.97 -19.15
CA ALA A 74 -0.46 -11.73 -18.14
C ALA A 74 -1.13 -13.03 -17.66
N GLU A 75 -1.36 -14.00 -18.56
CA GLU A 75 -1.93 -15.29 -18.21
C GLU A 75 -0.93 -16.12 -17.39
N ARG A 76 0.34 -16.12 -17.79
CA ARG A 76 1.42 -16.77 -17.04
C ARG A 76 1.57 -16.20 -15.64
N LEU A 77 1.57 -14.87 -15.50
CA LEU A 77 1.61 -14.22 -14.19
C LEU A 77 0.46 -14.67 -13.30
N ARG A 78 -0.77 -14.70 -13.83
CA ARG A 78 -1.94 -15.19 -13.07
C ARG A 78 -1.74 -16.62 -12.61
N GLY A 79 -1.29 -17.52 -13.49
CA GLY A 79 -1.02 -18.92 -13.10
C GLY A 79 0.10 -19.04 -12.07
N MET A 80 1.14 -18.21 -12.16
CA MET A 80 2.23 -18.18 -11.17
C MET A 80 1.76 -17.70 -9.79
N ILE A 81 0.90 -16.67 -9.74
CA ILE A 81 0.32 -16.12 -8.51
C ILE A 81 -0.69 -17.11 -7.90
N GLU A 82 -1.54 -17.73 -8.72
CA GLU A 82 -2.48 -18.74 -8.26
C GLU A 82 -1.76 -19.95 -7.63
N ALA A 83 -0.65 -20.37 -8.23
CA ALA A 83 0.18 -21.45 -7.71
C ALA A 83 1.04 -21.07 -6.49
N ASP A 84 1.35 -19.78 -6.32
CA ASP A 84 2.19 -19.26 -5.25
C ASP A 84 1.82 -17.80 -4.92
N PRO A 85 0.80 -17.58 -4.07
CA PRO A 85 0.29 -16.23 -3.79
C PRO A 85 1.31 -15.29 -3.15
N ALA A 86 2.37 -15.81 -2.52
CA ALA A 86 3.42 -14.99 -1.91
C ALA A 86 4.42 -14.44 -2.92
N LEU A 87 4.48 -15.01 -4.12
CA LEU A 87 5.48 -14.70 -5.14
C LEU A 87 5.61 -13.20 -5.47
N PRO A 88 4.51 -12.41 -5.58
CA PRO A 88 4.59 -10.96 -5.81
C PRO A 88 5.36 -10.20 -4.73
N HIS A 89 5.41 -10.73 -3.51
CA HIS A 89 5.86 -10.01 -2.32
C HIS A 89 7.29 -10.39 -1.88
N ARG A 90 7.87 -11.47 -2.43
CA ARG A 90 9.20 -11.97 -2.02
C ARG A 90 10.35 -10.99 -2.24
N SER A 91 10.25 -10.15 -3.26
CA SER A 91 11.27 -9.14 -3.57
C SER A 91 11.06 -7.80 -2.85
N ALA A 92 9.95 -7.63 -2.13
CA ALA A 92 9.63 -6.38 -1.45
C ALA A 92 10.61 -6.12 -0.30
N LYS A 93 10.96 -4.85 -0.13
CA LYS A 93 11.93 -4.36 0.85
C LYS A 93 11.30 -3.27 1.70
N LYS A 94 11.91 -3.01 2.85
CA LYS A 94 11.55 -1.86 3.69
C LYS A 94 11.50 -0.58 2.85
N GLY A 95 10.40 0.16 3.00
CA GLY A 95 10.11 1.40 2.27
C GLY A 95 9.39 1.21 0.94
N ASP A 96 9.27 -0.02 0.43
CA ASP A 96 8.46 -0.29 -0.75
C ASP A 96 6.97 -0.10 -0.46
N LEU A 97 6.22 0.27 -1.50
CA LEU A 97 4.76 0.26 -1.50
C LEU A 97 4.30 -0.95 -2.30
N ILE A 98 3.45 -1.78 -1.70
CA ILE A 98 2.88 -2.97 -2.34
C ILE A 98 1.35 -2.93 -2.30
N GLU A 99 0.71 -3.66 -3.20
CA GLU A 99 -0.75 -3.89 -3.19
C GLU A 99 -1.02 -5.30 -2.66
N PHE A 100 -2.00 -5.44 -1.76
CA PHE A 100 -2.40 -6.72 -1.17
C PHE A 100 -3.77 -6.59 -0.51
N GLY A 101 -4.74 -7.44 -0.89
CA GLY A 101 -6.14 -7.26 -0.50
C GLY A 101 -6.79 -6.03 -1.15
N SER A 102 -8.10 -5.87 -0.90
CA SER A 102 -8.92 -4.79 -1.45
C SER A 102 -9.95 -4.30 -0.43
N PHE A 103 -10.14 -3.01 -0.28
CA PHE A 103 -11.16 -2.43 0.60
C PHE A 103 -11.73 -1.17 -0.05
N GLU A 104 -13.02 -0.90 0.21
CA GLU A 104 -13.72 0.30 -0.27
C GLU A 104 -13.01 1.55 0.26
N GLN A 105 -12.54 2.41 -0.65
CA GLN A 105 -11.70 3.54 -0.31
C GLN A 105 -12.11 4.85 -0.99
N ASP A 106 -12.91 4.81 -2.05
CA ASP A 106 -13.27 6.00 -2.85
C ASP A 106 -14.71 6.50 -2.63
N GLY A 107 -15.55 5.70 -1.97
CA GLY A 107 -16.93 6.01 -1.62
C GLY A 107 -17.95 5.61 -2.69
N ASP A 108 -17.51 4.99 -3.78
CA ASP A 108 -18.38 4.48 -4.84
C ASP A 108 -18.54 2.96 -4.77
N ALA A 109 -19.36 2.49 -3.83
CA ALA A 109 -19.62 1.06 -3.65
C ALA A 109 -20.14 0.30 -4.90
N ALA A 110 -20.49 0.99 -6.00
CA ALA A 110 -20.90 0.36 -7.26
C ALA A 110 -19.71 -0.16 -8.10
N ASN A 111 -18.49 0.35 -7.90
CA ASN A 111 -17.29 -0.07 -8.64
C ASN A 111 -16.55 -1.26 -7.96
N GLY A 112 -16.88 -1.54 -6.69
CA GLY A 112 -16.27 -2.58 -5.87
C GLY A 112 -14.96 -2.13 -5.22
N PRO A 113 -14.45 -2.86 -4.23
CA PRO A 113 -13.34 -2.38 -3.39
C PRO A 113 -12.03 -2.16 -4.17
N GLU A 114 -11.30 -1.10 -3.81
CA GLU A 114 -9.99 -0.78 -4.40
C GLU A 114 -8.85 -1.59 -3.77
N PRO A 115 -7.77 -1.88 -4.51
CA PRO A 115 -6.56 -2.46 -3.93
C PRO A 115 -6.04 -1.64 -2.75
N ILE A 116 -5.74 -2.31 -1.63
CA ILE A 116 -5.12 -1.65 -0.48
C ILE A 116 -3.63 -1.51 -0.75
N ARG A 117 -3.11 -0.29 -0.60
CA ARG A 117 -1.68 -0.02 -0.69
C ARG A 117 -1.05 -0.09 0.71
N TRP A 118 0.03 -0.84 0.83
CA TRP A 118 0.73 -1.09 2.08
C TRP A 118 2.18 -0.61 2.00
N ILE A 119 2.62 0.07 3.05
CA ILE A 119 4.02 0.43 3.25
C ILE A 119 4.72 -0.73 3.97
N VAL A 120 5.82 -1.21 3.41
CA VAL A 120 6.68 -2.21 4.07
C VAL A 120 7.51 -1.52 5.15
N LEU A 121 7.13 -1.68 6.41
CA LEU A 121 7.87 -1.11 7.55
C LEU A 121 9.16 -1.88 7.84
N ASP A 122 9.12 -3.20 7.68
CA ASP A 122 10.26 -4.07 7.98
C ASP A 122 10.17 -5.43 7.27
N ARG A 123 11.30 -6.14 7.23
CA ARG A 123 11.39 -7.52 6.78
C ARG A 123 12.17 -8.37 7.78
N ILE A 124 11.48 -9.29 8.45
CA ILE A 124 12.03 -10.12 9.52
C ILE A 124 11.62 -11.57 9.27
N ASP A 125 12.59 -12.49 9.28
CA ASP A 125 12.38 -13.95 9.20
C ASP A 125 11.41 -14.40 8.09
N GLY A 126 11.58 -13.84 6.87
CA GLY A 126 10.75 -14.19 5.72
C GLY A 126 9.33 -13.58 5.75
N ARG A 127 9.08 -12.63 6.65
CA ARG A 127 7.82 -11.89 6.73
C ARG A 127 8.02 -10.41 6.53
N LEU A 128 7.00 -9.74 5.99
CA LEU A 128 6.93 -8.29 5.89
C LEU A 128 6.03 -7.75 6.99
N LEU A 129 6.47 -6.74 7.72
CA LEU A 129 5.57 -5.92 8.53
C LEU A 129 5.00 -4.84 7.61
N LEU A 130 3.68 -4.86 7.45
CA LEU A 130 2.95 -3.93 6.60
C LEU A 130 2.14 -2.96 7.45
N LEU A 131 2.06 -1.71 6.99
CA LEU A 131 1.14 -0.69 7.49
C LEU A 131 0.34 -0.15 6.31
N SER A 132 -0.99 -0.07 6.42
CA SER A 132 -1.80 0.53 5.35
C SER A 132 -1.29 1.95 5.09
N ARG A 133 -1.18 2.32 3.81
CA ARG A 133 -0.67 3.65 3.45
C ARG A 133 -1.57 4.74 4.03
N ASP A 134 -2.86 4.55 3.84
CA ASP A 134 -3.93 5.46 4.22
C ASP A 134 -4.72 4.87 5.41
N SER A 135 -5.44 5.72 6.15
CA SER A 135 -6.45 5.29 7.13
C SER A 135 -7.68 4.81 6.38
N LEU A 136 -7.98 3.52 6.48
CA LEU A 136 -8.97 2.84 5.64
C LEU A 136 -10.41 3.01 6.14
N ASP A 137 -10.59 3.34 7.42
CA ASP A 137 -11.88 3.58 8.05
C ASP A 137 -11.72 4.60 9.20
N ALA A 138 -12.80 4.99 9.87
CA ALA A 138 -12.81 5.79 11.08
C ALA A 138 -13.70 5.15 12.16
N ALA A 139 -13.12 4.92 13.33
CA ALA A 139 -13.84 4.27 14.43
C ALA A 139 -13.29 4.70 15.80
N PRO A 140 -14.12 4.62 16.85
CA PRO A 140 -13.60 4.65 18.21
C PRO A 140 -12.78 3.41 18.51
N TYR A 141 -11.81 3.56 19.41
CA TYR A 141 -11.07 2.44 19.98
C TYR A 141 -12.03 1.51 20.75
N HIS A 142 -12.93 2.12 21.52
CA HIS A 142 -13.99 1.45 22.29
C HIS A 142 -15.19 2.37 22.43
N ARG A 143 -16.40 1.88 22.18
CA ARG A 143 -17.59 2.72 21.99
C ARG A 143 -18.21 3.26 23.28
N VAL A 144 -17.80 2.78 24.45
CA VAL A 144 -18.42 3.16 25.73
C VAL A 144 -17.61 4.30 26.37
N PRO A 145 -18.22 5.49 26.57
CA PRO A 145 -17.52 6.64 27.13
C PRO A 145 -16.95 6.38 28.51
N PHE A 146 -15.67 6.75 28.70
CA PHE A 146 -14.93 6.65 29.96
C PHE A 146 -14.83 5.23 30.55
N GLU A 147 -15.18 4.17 29.81
CA GLU A 147 -15.01 2.80 30.29
C GLU A 147 -13.54 2.39 30.19
N PRO A 148 -12.94 1.83 31.25
CA PRO A 148 -11.60 1.25 31.18
C PRO A 148 -11.52 0.16 30.11
N VAL A 149 -10.54 0.27 29.21
CA VAL A 149 -10.38 -0.65 28.08
C VAL A 149 -8.91 -0.98 27.82
N THR A 150 -8.69 -2.17 27.28
CA THR A 150 -7.38 -2.66 26.84
C THR A 150 -7.48 -3.10 25.39
N TRP A 151 -6.33 -3.32 24.72
CA TRP A 151 -6.33 -3.78 23.33
C TRP A 151 -7.11 -5.09 23.14
N GLU A 152 -6.96 -6.04 24.08
CA GLU A 152 -7.68 -7.32 24.06
C GLU A 152 -9.20 -7.14 23.92
N ARG A 153 -9.75 -6.16 24.64
CA ARG A 153 -11.20 -5.93 24.78
C ARG A 153 -11.76 -4.85 23.87
N SER A 154 -10.91 -4.17 23.09
CA SER A 154 -11.31 -3.03 22.26
C SER A 154 -12.28 -3.43 21.14
N ASP A 155 -13.19 -2.52 20.79
CA ASP A 155 -14.07 -2.66 19.62
C ASP A 155 -13.25 -2.65 18.33
N LEU A 156 -12.24 -1.79 18.27
CA LEU A 156 -11.36 -1.64 17.12
C LEU A 156 -10.63 -2.94 16.77
N ARG A 157 -10.03 -3.63 17.77
CA ARG A 157 -9.36 -4.92 17.56
C ARG A 157 -10.34 -5.97 17.04
N ARG A 158 -11.56 -6.01 17.58
CA ARG A 158 -12.60 -6.95 17.13
C ARG A 158 -12.91 -6.71 15.66
N TRP A 159 -13.21 -5.47 15.27
CA TRP A 159 -13.50 -5.12 13.88
C TRP A 159 -12.33 -5.46 12.94
N MET A 160 -11.10 -5.09 13.31
CA MET A 160 -9.89 -5.40 12.52
C MET A 160 -9.72 -6.91 12.27
N ASN A 161 -10.01 -7.75 13.28
CA ASN A 161 -9.84 -9.19 13.19
C ASN A 161 -11.11 -9.96 12.79
N SER A 162 -12.18 -9.27 12.39
CA SER A 162 -13.42 -9.89 11.89
C SER A 162 -13.86 -9.22 10.59
N ASP A 163 -14.67 -8.17 10.68
CA ASP A 163 -15.29 -7.50 9.54
C ASP A 163 -14.27 -7.02 8.51
N PHE A 164 -13.21 -6.34 8.96
CA PHE A 164 -12.14 -5.89 8.07
C PHE A 164 -11.44 -7.05 7.38
N LEU A 165 -11.00 -8.07 8.12
CA LEU A 165 -10.33 -9.24 7.54
C LEU A 165 -11.19 -9.97 6.50
N ALA A 166 -12.49 -10.13 6.78
CA ALA A 166 -13.41 -10.82 5.90
C ALA A 166 -13.74 -10.00 4.63
N ALA A 167 -13.78 -8.68 4.74
CA ALA A 167 -14.00 -7.79 3.60
C ALA A 167 -12.74 -7.59 2.76
N ALA A 168 -11.58 -7.49 3.41
CA ALA A 168 -10.35 -7.03 2.78
C ALA A 168 -9.57 -8.12 2.01
N PHE A 169 -9.71 -9.39 2.40
CA PHE A 169 -8.86 -10.46 1.90
C PHE A 169 -9.65 -11.70 1.51
N ASN A 170 -9.28 -12.30 0.38
CA ASN A 170 -9.80 -13.60 -0.02
C ASN A 170 -9.05 -14.76 0.68
N GLU A 171 -9.50 -16.01 0.50
CA GLU A 171 -8.90 -17.18 1.15
C GLU A 171 -7.41 -17.38 0.85
N SER A 172 -6.97 -17.14 -0.39
CA SER A 172 -5.56 -17.27 -0.79
C SER A 172 -4.69 -16.22 -0.13
N GLU A 173 -5.17 -14.98 0.00
CA GLU A 173 -4.49 -13.89 0.69
C GLU A 173 -4.47 -14.12 2.20
N LEU A 174 -5.59 -14.55 2.78
CA LEU A 174 -5.70 -14.91 4.20
C LEU A 174 -4.74 -16.05 4.60
N SER A 175 -4.33 -16.90 3.64
CA SER A 175 -3.33 -17.94 3.88
C SER A 175 -1.91 -17.36 4.10
N LEU A 176 -1.65 -16.15 3.61
CA LEU A 176 -0.38 -15.44 3.77
C LEU A 176 -0.33 -14.57 5.04
N ILE A 177 -1.46 -14.36 5.71
CA ILE A 177 -1.55 -13.54 6.93
C ILE A 177 -1.53 -14.46 8.15
N PRO A 178 -0.36 -14.71 8.77
CA PRO A 178 -0.27 -15.53 9.97
C PRO A 178 -0.98 -14.86 11.15
N THR A 179 -1.57 -15.68 12.01
CA THR A 179 -1.91 -15.25 13.37
C THR A 179 -0.62 -15.14 14.17
N VAL A 180 -0.34 -13.96 14.70
CA VAL A 180 0.85 -13.67 15.50
C VAL A 180 0.49 -13.34 16.93
N GLU A 181 1.43 -13.57 17.85
CA GLU A 181 1.31 -13.04 19.21
C GLU A 181 1.66 -11.55 19.20
N VAL A 182 0.74 -10.72 19.71
CA VAL A 182 0.90 -9.27 19.79
C VAL A 182 1.07 -8.88 21.27
N PRO A 183 2.31 -8.59 21.71
CA PRO A 183 2.57 -8.28 23.11
C PRO A 183 2.09 -6.87 23.46
N ASN A 184 1.31 -6.73 24.53
CA ASN A 184 0.79 -5.45 25.00
C ASN A 184 1.57 -4.98 26.23
N ALA A 185 2.30 -3.87 26.10
CA ALA A 185 3.10 -3.28 27.17
C ALA A 185 2.33 -2.13 27.84
N PRO A 186 2.42 -1.97 29.18
CA PRO A 186 1.85 -0.81 29.87
C PRO A 186 2.35 0.52 29.31
N GLN A 187 1.58 1.58 29.52
CA GLN A 187 1.96 2.92 29.07
C GLN A 187 3.30 3.35 29.69
N SER A 188 4.21 3.89 28.88
CA SER A 188 5.62 4.09 29.24
C SER A 188 5.90 5.06 30.40
N ALA A 189 5.03 6.04 30.63
CA ALA A 189 5.21 7.10 31.64
C ALA A 189 4.42 6.85 32.94
N THR A 190 3.23 6.27 32.84
CA THR A 190 2.25 6.14 33.94
C THR A 190 1.95 4.70 34.32
N GLY A 191 2.33 3.73 33.47
CA GLY A 191 2.12 2.32 33.73
C GLY A 191 0.67 1.86 33.59
N THR A 192 -0.20 2.62 32.90
CA THR A 192 -1.57 2.19 32.57
C THR A 192 -1.55 0.81 31.94
N ALA A 193 -2.35 -0.10 32.48
CA ALA A 193 -2.35 -1.50 32.06
C ALA A 193 -2.84 -1.65 30.61
N ALA A 194 -2.08 -2.40 29.79
CA ALA A 194 -2.42 -2.63 28.39
C ALA A 194 -3.20 -3.94 28.14
N GLY A 195 -3.45 -4.72 29.21
CA GLY A 195 -4.01 -6.06 29.11
C GLY A 195 -2.97 -7.13 28.73
N PRO A 196 -3.38 -8.39 28.58
CA PRO A 196 -2.50 -9.50 28.19
C PRO A 196 -2.08 -9.39 26.72
N ALA A 197 -1.09 -10.18 26.31
CA ALA A 197 -0.77 -10.39 24.89
C ALA A 197 -1.97 -11.01 24.17
N THR A 198 -2.18 -10.61 22.91
CA THR A 198 -3.28 -11.11 22.06
C THR A 198 -2.76 -11.98 20.93
N LYS A 199 -3.66 -12.70 20.24
CA LYS A 199 -3.36 -13.42 19.01
C LYS A 199 -4.14 -12.79 17.88
N ASP A 200 -3.45 -12.05 17.02
CA ASP A 200 -4.05 -11.18 16.02
C ASP A 200 -3.48 -11.49 14.63
N ARG A 201 -4.29 -11.29 13.60
CA ARG A 201 -3.84 -11.27 12.21
C ARG A 201 -3.62 -9.84 11.73
N VAL A 202 -4.46 -8.93 12.20
CA VAL A 202 -4.41 -7.49 11.93
C VAL A 202 -4.41 -6.73 13.26
N PHE A 203 -3.59 -5.70 13.36
CA PHE A 203 -3.45 -4.91 14.59
C PHE A 203 -3.15 -3.44 14.29
N ALA A 204 -3.34 -2.56 15.26
CA ALA A 204 -2.77 -1.21 15.21
C ALA A 204 -1.34 -1.24 15.77
N LEU A 205 -0.45 -0.38 15.29
CA LEU A 205 0.90 -0.28 15.86
C LEU A 205 0.86 0.10 17.35
N SER A 206 1.83 -0.39 18.11
CA SER A 206 2.08 0.03 19.50
C SER A 206 2.91 1.30 19.58
N GLU A 207 2.99 1.88 20.77
CA GLU A 207 3.94 2.93 21.14
C GLU A 207 5.39 2.56 20.76
N THR A 208 5.80 1.32 21.04
CA THR A 208 7.15 0.83 20.76
C THR A 208 7.41 0.74 19.26
N GLU A 209 6.51 0.10 18.51
CA GLU A 209 6.62 -0.01 17.05
C GLU A 209 6.59 1.39 16.40
N ALA A 210 5.68 2.26 16.80
CA ALA A 210 5.61 3.63 16.31
C ALA A 210 6.87 4.44 16.65
N SER A 211 7.49 4.21 17.81
CA SER A 211 8.74 4.87 18.18
C SER A 211 9.95 4.39 17.37
N ILE A 212 9.96 3.12 16.97
CA ILE A 212 10.99 2.53 16.10
C ILE A 212 10.84 3.04 14.67
N TYR A 213 9.64 2.88 14.09
CA TYR A 213 9.43 3.13 12.66
C TYR A 213 9.17 4.61 12.36
N ILE A 214 8.49 5.35 13.24
CA ILE A 214 8.12 6.76 13.03
C ILE A 214 9.05 7.70 13.84
N SER A 215 10.34 7.36 13.92
CA SER A 215 11.26 7.89 14.93
C SER A 215 11.66 9.36 14.76
N ASN A 216 11.74 9.86 13.53
CA ASN A 216 12.30 11.18 13.20
C ASN A 216 11.39 11.97 12.24
N ALA A 217 11.73 13.23 11.95
CA ALA A 217 10.88 14.10 11.13
C ALA A 217 10.59 13.58 9.72
N VAL A 218 11.56 12.90 9.10
CA VAL A 218 11.37 12.29 7.77
C VAL A 218 10.39 11.13 7.86
N GLU A 219 10.54 10.27 8.87
CA GLU A 219 9.63 9.12 9.06
C GLU A 219 8.24 9.55 9.54
N ARG A 220 8.12 10.64 10.32
CA ARG A 220 6.82 11.22 10.65
C ARG A 220 6.07 11.66 9.39
N ALA A 221 6.76 12.35 8.49
CA ALA A 221 6.16 12.78 7.23
C ALA A 221 5.84 11.60 6.29
N ALA A 222 6.70 10.58 6.23
CA ALA A 222 6.56 9.47 5.28
C ALA A 222 5.67 8.33 5.79
N LEU A 223 5.72 8.03 7.08
CA LEU A 223 5.06 6.87 7.71
C LEU A 223 4.03 7.27 8.76
N GLY A 224 4.16 8.43 9.41
CA GLY A 224 3.24 8.86 10.46
C GLY A 224 2.00 9.57 9.92
N SER A 225 2.19 10.41 8.92
CA SER A 225 1.13 11.15 8.24
C SER A 225 0.34 10.23 7.29
N ALA A 226 -0.99 10.19 7.39
CA ALA A 226 -1.83 9.30 6.60
C ALA A 226 -3.11 10.00 6.14
N ALA A 227 -3.43 9.88 4.83
CA ALA A 227 -4.71 10.32 4.28
C ALA A 227 -5.85 9.48 4.86
N LEU A 228 -7.01 10.09 5.06
CA LEU A 228 -8.26 9.39 5.33
C LEU A 228 -8.87 8.96 3.99
N SER A 229 -9.36 7.72 3.93
CA SER A 229 -10.11 7.24 2.78
C SER A 229 -11.29 8.17 2.45
N ALA A 230 -11.55 8.37 1.15
CA ALA A 230 -12.69 9.18 0.70
C ALA A 230 -14.05 8.49 0.94
N ALA A 231 -14.05 7.18 1.19
CA ALA A 231 -15.24 6.43 1.61
C ALA A 231 -15.66 6.76 3.06
N VAL A 232 -14.76 7.37 3.85
CA VAL A 232 -15.07 7.77 5.22
C VAL A 232 -15.77 9.13 5.22
N ASP A 233 -17.09 9.10 5.44
CA ASP A 233 -17.91 10.28 5.69
C ASP A 233 -18.20 10.38 7.20
N ASN A 234 -17.34 11.09 7.94
CA ASN A 234 -17.43 11.19 9.40
C ASN A 234 -17.06 12.59 9.92
N ASP A 235 -18.09 13.34 10.36
CA ASP A 235 -17.94 14.70 10.89
C ASP A 235 -17.14 14.76 12.21
N ASP A 236 -17.08 13.67 12.98
CA ASP A 236 -16.36 13.61 14.26
C ASP A 236 -14.84 13.42 14.08
N LEU A 237 -14.38 13.11 12.87
CA LEU A 237 -12.98 13.02 12.50
C LEU A 237 -12.68 14.00 11.34
N PRO A 238 -12.49 15.30 11.63
CA PRO A 238 -12.25 16.28 10.57
C PRO A 238 -10.97 15.93 9.79
N ALA A 239 -10.97 16.19 8.48
CA ALA A 239 -9.89 16.30 7.47
C ALA A 239 -8.90 17.49 7.65
N ASP A 240 -7.62 17.44 7.24
CA ASP A 240 -6.83 18.65 6.95
C ASP A 240 -6.97 18.96 5.46
N GLU A 241 -6.31 20.02 4.97
CA GLU A 241 -6.38 20.40 3.56
C GLU A 241 -5.82 19.32 2.61
N GLU A 242 -4.93 18.46 3.11
CA GLU A 242 -4.38 17.30 2.39
C GLU A 242 -5.17 16.00 2.63
N GLY A 243 -6.29 16.06 3.35
CA GLY A 243 -7.15 14.91 3.64
C GLY A 243 -6.60 13.95 4.70
N ARG A 244 -5.58 14.33 5.49
CA ARG A 244 -4.88 13.46 6.44
C ARG A 244 -5.45 13.57 7.81
N ALA A 245 -5.69 12.49 8.55
CA ALA A 245 -6.32 12.53 9.88
C ALA A 245 -5.48 11.85 10.97
N ASP A 246 -5.79 12.15 12.23
CA ASP A 246 -5.22 11.45 13.37
C ASP A 246 -5.68 9.98 13.35
N TRP A 247 -4.84 9.04 13.80
CA TRP A 247 -5.14 7.60 13.78
C TRP A 247 -4.61 6.84 14.99
N TRP A 248 -5.30 5.75 15.34
CA TRP A 248 -5.09 5.00 16.58
C TRP A 248 -3.80 4.18 16.64
N LEU A 249 -3.19 4.15 17.82
CA LEU A 249 -2.24 3.11 18.25
C LEU A 249 -2.93 2.15 19.23
N ARG A 250 -2.44 0.90 19.33
CA ARG A 250 -3.01 -0.08 20.28
C ARG A 250 -2.63 0.16 21.74
N SER A 251 -1.57 0.92 21.99
CA SER A 251 -1.05 1.17 23.33
C SER A 251 -1.98 2.06 24.17
N PRO A 252 -2.14 1.77 25.48
CA PRO A 252 -2.96 2.60 26.36
C PRO A 252 -2.35 3.99 26.56
N GLY A 253 -3.20 4.98 26.82
CA GLY A 253 -2.79 6.33 27.20
C GLY A 253 -2.61 6.51 28.71
N THR A 254 -2.62 7.77 29.16
CA THR A 254 -2.44 8.14 30.58
C THR A 254 -3.54 7.60 31.49
N TYR A 255 -4.76 7.43 30.98
CA TYR A 255 -5.90 6.90 31.74
C TYR A 255 -6.33 5.57 31.14
N ASP A 256 -6.98 4.72 31.95
CA ASP A 256 -7.44 3.40 31.52
C ASP A 256 -8.57 3.43 30.49
N PHE A 257 -9.20 4.58 30.28
CA PHE A 257 -10.16 4.84 29.21
C PHE A 257 -9.56 5.62 28.02
N THR A 258 -8.22 5.76 27.94
CA THR A 258 -7.56 6.43 26.80
C THR A 258 -6.64 5.50 26.03
N ALA A 259 -6.50 5.75 24.72
CA ALA A 259 -5.57 5.06 23.82
C ALA A 259 -4.65 6.06 23.13
N GLN A 260 -3.41 5.66 22.85
CA GLN A 260 -2.44 6.51 22.14
C GLN A 260 -2.83 6.66 20.67
N TYR A 261 -2.38 7.74 20.05
CA TYR A 261 -2.61 8.01 18.64
C TYR A 261 -1.41 8.71 18.00
N VAL A 262 -1.42 8.78 16.68
CA VAL A 262 -0.51 9.59 15.87
C VAL A 262 -1.33 10.68 15.20
N ASP A 263 -0.88 11.93 15.28
CA ASP A 263 -1.57 13.04 14.65
C ASP A 263 -1.30 13.11 13.13
N ARG A 264 -2.04 14.00 12.46
CA ARG A 264 -1.94 14.29 11.02
C ARG A 264 -0.52 14.63 10.56
N GLU A 265 0.29 15.24 11.43
CA GLU A 265 1.69 15.58 11.20
C GLU A 265 2.66 14.40 11.45
N GLY A 266 2.12 13.25 11.86
CA GLY A 266 2.87 12.03 12.16
C GLY A 266 3.52 12.01 13.55
N VAL A 267 3.15 12.94 14.45
CA VAL A 267 3.65 13.01 15.82
C VAL A 267 2.87 12.07 16.72
N ARG A 268 3.59 11.33 17.58
CA ARG A 268 2.99 10.38 18.54
C ARG A 268 2.52 11.11 19.79
N HIS A 269 1.32 10.78 20.25
CA HIS A 269 0.72 11.32 21.47
C HIS A 269 0.58 10.24 22.53
N GLY A 270 1.60 10.11 23.37
CA GLY A 270 1.68 9.07 24.41
C GLY A 270 0.68 9.21 25.56
N SER A 271 0.12 10.41 25.78
CA SER A 271 -0.98 10.63 26.73
C SER A 271 -2.30 10.02 26.25
N GLY A 272 -2.43 9.87 24.93
CA GLY A 272 -3.62 9.36 24.27
C GLY A 272 -4.81 10.31 24.29
N ALA A 273 -5.89 9.83 23.69
CA ALA A 273 -7.21 10.44 23.64
C ALA A 273 -8.26 9.47 24.20
N ALA A 274 -9.45 9.97 24.54
CA ALA A 274 -10.55 9.14 25.05
C ALA A 274 -10.88 8.02 24.04
N ALA A 275 -11.02 6.79 24.53
CA ALA A 275 -11.18 5.62 23.67
C ALA A 275 -12.48 5.65 22.83
N ASP A 276 -13.48 6.43 23.25
CA ASP A 276 -14.75 6.65 22.57
C ASP A 276 -14.71 7.78 21.53
N ALA A 277 -13.61 8.52 21.42
CA ALA A 277 -13.42 9.48 20.33
C ALA A 277 -13.21 8.75 19.00
N THR A 278 -13.56 9.39 17.87
CA THR A 278 -13.34 8.80 16.54
C THR A 278 -11.97 9.19 16.01
N TYR A 279 -11.17 8.21 15.59
CA TYR A 279 -9.90 8.43 14.89
C TYR A 279 -9.81 7.49 13.69
N GLY A 280 -8.86 7.79 12.79
CA GLY A 280 -8.55 6.97 11.64
C GLY A 280 -8.09 5.57 12.05
N VAL A 281 -8.53 4.59 11.29
CA VAL A 281 -8.18 3.19 11.45
C VAL A 281 -7.10 2.85 10.44
N ARG A 282 -5.91 2.54 10.94
CA ARG A 282 -4.74 2.23 10.11
C ARG A 282 -4.21 0.82 10.42
N PRO A 283 -4.70 -0.20 9.69
CA PRO A 283 -4.30 -1.58 9.90
C PRO A 283 -2.80 -1.81 9.67
N ALA A 284 -2.21 -2.65 10.52
CA ALA A 284 -0.92 -3.27 10.31
C ALA A 284 -1.07 -4.79 10.36
N LEU A 285 -0.25 -5.50 9.59
CA LEU A 285 -0.24 -6.96 9.58
C LEU A 285 1.14 -7.51 9.21
N TRP A 286 1.36 -8.76 9.57
CA TRP A 286 2.49 -9.53 9.05
C TRP A 286 2.06 -10.28 7.80
N LEU A 287 2.86 -10.21 6.74
CA LEU A 287 2.68 -10.99 5.51
C LEU A 287 3.79 -12.03 5.40
N ASP A 288 3.43 -13.31 5.30
CA ASP A 288 4.39 -14.40 5.11
C ASP A 288 4.79 -14.52 3.64
N THR A 289 6.07 -14.29 3.34
CA THR A 289 6.62 -14.40 1.98
C THR A 289 7.22 -15.77 1.67
N SER A 290 7.25 -16.67 2.66
CA SER A 290 7.74 -18.04 2.54
C SER A 290 6.65 -19.06 2.23
N ALA A 291 5.39 -18.74 2.56
CA ALA A 291 4.23 -19.53 2.17
C ALA A 291 4.16 -19.67 0.64
N GLY A 292 3.78 -20.85 0.14
CA GLY A 292 3.68 -21.14 -1.30
C GLY A 292 4.91 -21.82 -1.94
N GLY A 293 6.01 -21.99 -1.19
CA GLY A 293 7.12 -22.87 -1.58
C GLY A 293 6.84 -24.32 -1.19
N ALA A 294 6.00 -25.05 -1.93
CA ALA A 294 6.17 -26.50 -1.99
C ALA A 294 7.53 -26.74 -2.65
N GLY A 295 8.37 -27.54 -2.01
CA GLY A 295 9.77 -27.78 -2.40
C GLY A 295 9.98 -28.36 -3.79
#